data_AF-A0A699T304-F1
#
_entry.id   AF-A0A699T304-F1
#
_cell.length_a   1.000
_cell.length_b   1.000
_cell.length_c   1.000
_cell.angle_alpha   90.00
_cell.angle_beta   90.00
_cell.angle_gamma   90.00
#
_symmetry.space_group_name_H-M   'P 1'
#
loop_
_entity.id
_entity.type
_entity.pdbx_description
1 polymer ?
#
loop_
_entity_poly.entity_id
_entity_poly.type
_entity_poly.pdbx_seq_one_letter_code
_entity_poly.pdbx_strand_id
1 'polypeptide(L)' 'MALADLGASINLMPLSVWKKLSLLELTPSRMTLELATRTVAYPAGKAEDVFVQVGKFTFPAEFVVVNYDVDP' A
#
# COMPACT_ATOMS: atom_id res chain seq x y z
N MET A 1 12.43 -2.61 1.88
CA MET A 1 12.02 -3.77 2.73
C MET A 1 10.51 -3.87 2.68
N ALA A 2 9.95 -5.07 2.86
CA ALA A 2 8.52 -5.30 2.94
C ALA A 2 8.23 -6.12 4.20
N LEU A 3 7.08 -5.87 4.83
CA LEU A 3 6.61 -6.60 6.00
C LEU A 3 5.47 -7.54 5.58
N ALA A 4 5.57 -8.82 5.93
CA ALA A 4 4.49 -9.78 5.75
C ALA A 4 3.73 -9.91 7.07
N ASP A 5 2.52 -9.36 7.11
CA ASP A 5 1.61 -9.50 8.24
C ASP A 5 0.45 -10.42 7.84
N LEU A 6 0.43 -11.63 8.42
CA LEU A 6 -0.63 -12.62 8.17
C LEU A 6 -1.97 -12.25 8.83
N GLY A 7 -1.95 -11.31 9.79
CA GLY A 7 -3.17 -10.74 10.38
C GLY A 7 -3.78 -9.61 9.55
N ALA A 8 -3.05 -9.06 8.60
CA ALA A 8 -3.56 -8.02 7.72
C ALA A 8 -4.45 -8.60 6.62
N SER A 9 -5.63 -8.01 6.44
CA SER A 9 -6.58 -8.39 5.39
C SER A 9 -6.33 -7.68 4.06
N ILE A 10 -5.44 -6.68 4.04
CA ILE A 10 -5.12 -5.86 2.85
C ILE A 10 -3.61 -5.59 2.77
N ASN A 11 -3.11 -5.37 1.56
CA ASN A 11 -1.74 -4.89 1.36
C ASN A 11 -1.69 -3.37 1.47
N LEU A 12 -0.72 -2.83 2.21
CA LEU A 12 -0.48 -1.40 2.33
C LEU A 12 0.79 -1.00 1.61
N MET A 13 0.77 0.18 0.97
CA MET A 13 1.95 0.82 0.42
C MET A 13 2.03 2.27 0.90
N PRO A 14 3.19 2.74 1.39
CA PRO A 14 3.38 4.15 1.70
C PRO A 14 3.35 5.00 0.43
N LEU A 15 2.72 6.19 0.51
CA LEU A 15 2.67 7.14 -0.60
C LEU A 15 4.07 7.55 -1.08
N SER A 16 5.05 7.62 -0.17
CA SER A 16 6.45 7.91 -0.51
C SER A 16 7.08 6.84 -1.40
N VAL A 17 6.73 5.56 -1.20
CA VAL A 17 7.18 4.44 -2.05
C VAL A 17 6.49 4.52 -3.41
N TRP A 18 5.17 4.70 -3.45
CA TRP A 18 4.42 4.86 -4.71
C TRP A 18 4.99 5.97 -5.59
N LYS A 19 5.25 7.15 -4.99
CA LYS A 19 5.84 8.30 -5.70
C LYS A 19 7.21 8.00 -6.31
N LYS A 20 8.03 7.18 -5.65
CA LYS A 20 9.36 6.77 -6.16
C LYS A 20 9.28 5.79 -7.33
N LEU A 21 8.20 5.03 -7.44
CA LEU A 21 7.98 4.12 -8.56
C LEU A 21 7.56 4.85 -9.85
N SER A 22 7.22 6.15 -9.75
CA SER A 22 6.78 6.99 -10.88
C SER A 22 5.66 6.35 -11.71
N LEU A 23 4.76 5.63 -11.04
CA LEU A 23 3.65 4.91 -11.65
C LEU A 23 2.45 5.84 -11.94
N LEU A 24 1.42 5.25 -12.55
CA LEU A 24 0.13 5.87 -12.88
C LEU A 24 -0.56 6.53 -11.68
N GLU A 25 -1.63 7.26 -11.96
CA GLU A 25 -2.48 7.80 -10.90
C GLU A 25 -3.14 6.68 -10.08
N LEU A 26 -3.37 6.96 -8.80
CA LEU A 26 -4.09 6.05 -7.92
C LEU A 26 -5.58 6.10 -8.23
N THR A 27 -6.23 4.93 -8.22
CA THR A 27 -7.69 4.85 -8.30
C THR A 27 -8.28 5.43 -7.01
N PRO A 28 -9.16 6.45 -7.06
CA PRO A 28 -9.78 7.00 -5.87
C PRO A 28 -10.57 5.95 -5.11
N SER A 29 -10.50 5.99 -3.77
CA SER A 29 -11.23 5.08 -2.90
C SER A 29 -11.95 5.84 -1.79
N ARG A 30 -13.13 5.37 -1.40
CA ARG A 30 -13.90 5.88 -0.26
C ARG A 30 -13.63 5.09 1.03
N MET A 31 -12.61 4.24 1.03
CA MET A 31 -12.21 3.44 2.18
C MET A 31 -11.65 4.32 3.31
N THR A 32 -11.84 3.87 4.55
CA THR A 32 -11.11 4.38 5.71
C THR A 32 -10.45 3.20 6.42
N LEU A 33 -9.29 3.42 7.03
CA LEU A 33 -8.52 2.39 7.71
C LEU A 33 -8.40 2.72 9.19
N GLU A 34 -8.77 1.78 10.05
CA GLU A 34 -8.47 1.87 11.47
C GLU A 34 -7.11 1.21 11.72
N LEU A 35 -6.16 1.99 12.23
CA LEU A 35 -4.82 1.52 12.54
C LEU A 35 -4.77 0.91 13.96
N ALA A 36 -3.74 0.13 14.24
CA ALA A 36 -3.51 -0.42 15.59
C ALA A 36 -3.39 0.67 16.68
N THR A 37 -3.00 1.88 16.28
CA THR A 37 -2.99 3.10 17.11
C THR A 37 -4.38 3.67 17.40
N ARG A 38 -5.45 3.03 16.92
CA ARG A 38 -6.84 3.50 16.96
C ARG A 38 -7.07 4.83 16.24
N THR A 39 -6.13 5.23 15.39
CA THR A 39 -6.28 6.39 14.51
C THR A 39 -6.91 5.95 13.20
N VAL A 40 -7.70 6.84 12.60
CA VAL A 40 -8.28 6.63 11.28
C VAL A 40 -7.37 7.24 10.23
N ALA A 41 -6.96 6.43 9.26
CA ALA A 41 -6.23 6.88 8.09
C ALA A 41 -7.15 6.91 6.86
N TYR A 42 -6.99 7.97 6.07
CA TYR A 42 -7.64 8.12 4.78
C TYR A 42 -6.62 7.80 3.69
N PRO A 43 -6.81 6.71 2.92
CA PRO A 43 -5.91 6.37 1.83
C PRO A 43 -5.85 7.48 0.78
N ALA A 44 -4.69 7.64 0.15
CA ALA A 44 -4.53 8.45 -1.06
C ALA A 44 -5.27 7.81 -2.26
N GLY A 45 -5.41 6.48 -2.24
CA GLY A 45 -6.13 5.71 -3.26
C GLY A 45 -5.72 4.24 -3.26
N LYS A 46 -6.20 3.50 -4.26
CA LYS A 46 -5.76 2.14 -4.57
C LYS A 46 -4.74 2.16 -5.70
N ALA A 47 -3.67 1.40 -5.54
CA ALA A 47 -2.76 1.03 -6.60
C ALA A 47 -3.20 -0.33 -7.14
N GLU A 48 -3.79 -0.32 -8.33
CA GLU A 48 -4.27 -1.49 -9.04
C GLU A 48 -3.19 -1.94 -10.03
N ASP A 49 -3.22 -3.22 -10.44
CA ASP A 49 -2.30 -3.80 -11.42
C ASP A 49 -0.80 -3.68 -11.09
N VAL A 50 -0.45 -3.76 -9.79
CA VAL A 50 0.96 -3.75 -9.36
C VAL A 50 1.54 -5.16 -9.43
N PHE A 51 2.66 -5.30 -10.15
CA PHE A 51 3.41 -6.56 -10.17
C PHE A 51 4.55 -6.52 -9.16
N VAL A 52 4.53 -7.45 -8.22
CA VAL A 52 5.54 -7.56 -7.17
C VAL A 52 6.41 -8.77 -7.41
N GLN A 53 7.73 -8.55 -7.42
CA GLN A 53 8.70 -9.63 -7.53
C GLN A 53 9.12 -10.13 -6.13
N VAL A 54 8.94 -11.42 -5.89
CA VAL A 54 9.39 -12.12 -4.68
C VAL A 54 10.36 -13.22 -5.09
N GLY A 55 11.66 -12.96 -4.89
CA GLY A 55 12.72 -13.82 -5.41
C GLY A 55 12.67 -13.89 -6.95
N LYS A 56 12.39 -15.08 -7.48
CA LYS A 56 12.29 -15.33 -8.93
C LYS A 56 10.86 -15.27 -9.50
N PHE A 57 9.86 -15.06 -8.64
CA PHE A 57 8.46 -15.09 -9.02
C PHE A 57 7.88 -13.68 -9.04
N THR A 58 6.89 -13.47 -9.91
CA THR A 58 6.16 -12.22 -10.03
C THR A 58 4.69 -12.49 -9.79
N PHE A 59 4.07 -11.70 -8.92
CA PHE A 59 2.66 -11.82 -8.56
C PHE A 59 1.95 -10.50 -8.81
N PRO A 60 0.72 -10.51 -9.36
CA PRO A 60 -0.14 -9.35 -9.32
C PRO A 60 -0.60 -9.12 -7.87
N ALA A 61 -0.64 -7.87 -7.46
CA ALA A 61 -1.14 -7.44 -6.16
C ALA A 61 -1.79 -6.07 -6.27
N GLU A 62 -2.82 -5.85 -5.47
CA GLU A 62 -3.38 -4.53 -5.25
C GLU A 62 -2.90 -4.00 -3.90
N PHE A 63 -2.66 -2.68 -3.83
CA PHE A 63 -2.26 -2.01 -2.60
C PHE A 63 -3.21 -0.86 -2.29
N VAL A 64 -3.49 -0.67 -1.00
CA VAL A 64 -4.05 0.59 -0.51
C VAL A 64 -2.89 1.52 -0.18
N VAL A 65 -2.86 2.69 -0.81
CA VAL A 65 -1.78 3.65 -0.64
C VAL A 65 -2.14 4.64 0.45
N VAL A 66 -1.31 4.72 1.48
CA VAL A 66 -1.54 5.58 2.65
C VAL A 66 -0.44 6.64 2.79
N ASN A 67 -0.82 7.85 3.20
CA ASN A 67 0.14 8.90 3.52
C ASN A 67 0.64 8.72 4.95
N TYR A 68 1.61 7.84 5.14
CA TYR A 68 2.25 7.56 6.42
C TYR A 68 3.77 7.64 6.25
N ASP A 69 4.45 8.26 7.23
CA ASP A 69 5.91 8.26 7.28
C ASP A 69 6.37 6.89 7.76
N VAL A 70 7.02 6.14 6.88
CA VAL A 70 7.74 4.94 7.30
C VAL A 70 9.02 5.42 7.94
N ASP A 71 9.12 5.35 9.27
CA ASP A 71 10.41 5.50 9.93
C ASP A 71 11.38 4.45 9.35
N PRO A 72 12.61 4.86 8.95
CA PRO A 72 13.57 3.99 8.28
C PRO A 72 14.03 2.78 9.11
#